data_AF-L9WF30-F1
#
_entry.id   AF-L9WF30-F1
#
_cell.length_a   1.000
_cell.length_b   1.000
_cell.length_c   1.000
_cell.angle_alpha   90.00
_cell.angle_beta   90.00
_cell.angle_gamma   90.00
#
_symmetry.space_group_name_H-M   'P 1'
#
loop_
_entity.id
_entity.type
_entity.pdbx_description
1 polymer ?
#
loop_
_entity_poly.entity_id
_entity_poly.type
_entity_poly.pdbx_seq_one_letter_code
_entity_poly.pdbx_strand_id
1 'polypeptide(L)'
;MGNKNKTISFRVNEDAFEALQEIAAERDISLSAVFRDYVDLLVDHDGQVAVVPEDDLKSNAGEGDDGHSFPPTVEVPKRFIREHERLELEADHLREQLDEYKAYVNELQDRLEEEEDEVLLLDELDGDDDRYQLR
;
A
#
# COMPACT_ATOMS: atom_id res chain seq x y z
N MET A 1 31.84 -17.85 -14.91
CA MET A 1 31.87 -17.56 -16.35
C MET A 1 32.86 -16.41 -16.53
N GLY A 2 33.99 -16.62 -17.22
CA GLY A 2 35.08 -15.63 -17.29
C GLY A 2 34.64 -14.36 -18.02
N ASN A 3 34.68 -13.22 -17.33
CA ASN A 3 34.38 -11.91 -17.90
C ASN A 3 35.45 -11.55 -18.94
N LYS A 4 35.18 -11.86 -20.21
CA LYS A 4 35.96 -11.34 -21.33
C LYS A 4 35.60 -9.87 -21.48
N ASN A 5 36.37 -9.00 -20.85
CA ASN A 5 36.23 -7.55 -21.01
C ASN A 5 36.52 -7.20 -22.47
N LYS A 6 35.46 -7.08 -23.29
CA LYS A 6 35.57 -6.60 -24.66
C LYS A 6 35.72 -5.09 -24.61
N THR A 7 36.86 -4.57 -25.04
CA THR A 7 37.03 -3.13 -25.23
C THR A 7 36.34 -2.73 -26.51
N ILE A 8 35.35 -1.85 -26.40
CA ILE A 8 34.65 -1.26 -27.55
C ILE A 8 35.02 0.22 -27.57
N SER A 9 35.49 0.70 -28.72
CA SER A 9 35.80 2.12 -28.93
C SER A 9 34.64 2.79 -29.66
N PHE A 10 34.19 3.92 -29.14
CA PHE A 10 33.15 4.76 -29.74
C PHE A 10 33.75 6.12 -30.13
N ARG A 11 33.20 6.74 -31.15
CA ARG A 11 33.47 8.13 -31.49
C ARG A 11 32.35 8.98 -30.91
N VAL A 12 32.71 10.03 -30.18
CA VAL A 12 31.79 10.95 -29.53
C VAL A 12 32.18 12.37 -29.97
N ASN A 13 31.22 13.28 -30.04
CA ASN A 13 31.49 14.70 -30.23
C ASN A 13 32.27 15.25 -29.02
N GLU A 14 33.13 16.25 -29.23
CA GLU A 14 33.89 16.95 -28.20
C GLU A 14 32.97 17.52 -27.12
N ASP A 15 31.88 18.19 -27.51
CA ASP A 15 30.91 18.77 -26.56
C ASP A 15 30.26 17.71 -25.65
N ALA A 16 29.89 16.56 -26.24
CA ALA A 16 29.28 15.46 -25.49
C ALA A 16 30.32 14.74 -24.61
N PHE A 17 31.58 14.73 -25.02
CA PHE A 17 32.68 14.18 -24.22
C PHE A 17 32.96 15.06 -22.99
N GLU A 18 33.00 16.39 -23.15
CA GLU A 18 33.15 17.34 -22.04
C GLU A 18 32.00 17.22 -21.03
N ALA A 19 30.75 17.16 -21.50
CA ALA A 19 29.58 16.98 -20.62
C ALA A 19 29.64 15.66 -19.84
N LEU A 20 30.01 14.54 -20.49
CA LEU A 20 30.16 13.26 -19.81
C LEU A 20 31.31 13.27 -18.79
N GLN A 21 32.39 14.01 -19.07
CA GLN A 21 33.52 14.17 -18.17
C GLN A 21 33.13 14.97 -16.92
N GLU A 22 32.31 16.02 -17.07
CA GLU A 22 31.77 16.80 -15.96
C GLU A 22 30.89 15.94 -15.05
N ILE A 23 29.96 15.17 -15.62
CA ILE A 23 29.07 14.25 -14.89
C ILE A 23 29.88 13.17 -14.16
N ALA A 24 30.92 12.63 -14.80
CA ALA A 24 31.81 11.63 -14.20
C ALA A 24 32.57 12.20 -12.99
N ALA A 25 33.02 13.46 -13.09
CA ALA A 25 33.73 14.15 -12.01
C ALA A 25 32.81 14.48 -10.82
N GLU A 26 31.56 14.89 -11.08
CA GLU A 26 30.57 15.15 -10.03
C GLU A 26 30.26 13.88 -9.21
N ARG A 27 30.21 12.73 -9.88
CA ARG A 27 29.85 11.44 -9.27
C ARG A 27 31.04 10.61 -8.79
N ASP A 28 32.26 11.12 -8.90
CA ASP A 28 33.53 10.44 -8.55
C ASP A 28 33.66 9.03 -9.18
N ILE A 29 33.20 8.89 -10.42
CA ILE A 29 33.24 7.62 -11.18
C ILE A 29 33.99 7.78 -12.49
N SER A 30 34.55 6.68 -13.00
CA SER A 30 35.20 6.71 -14.32
C SER A 30 34.17 6.95 -15.43
N LEU A 31 34.57 7.64 -16.50
CA LEU A 31 33.74 7.82 -17.71
C LEU A 31 33.21 6.49 -18.25
N SER A 32 34.02 5.43 -18.15
CA SER A 32 33.66 4.08 -18.58
C SER A 32 32.59 3.44 -17.70
N ALA A 33 32.49 3.84 -16.43
CA ALA A 33 31.44 3.39 -15.50
C ALA A 33 30.12 4.09 -15.80
N VAL A 34 30.13 5.42 -16.00
CA VAL A 34 28.94 6.20 -16.42
C VAL A 34 28.29 5.58 -17.66
N PHE A 35 29.10 5.22 -18.65
CA PHE A 35 28.61 4.63 -19.89
C PHE A 35 28.04 3.22 -19.69
N ARG A 36 28.66 2.40 -18.83
CA ARG A 36 28.12 1.07 -18.52
C ARG A 36 26.79 1.19 -17.79
N ASP A 37 26.71 2.04 -16.78
CA ASP A 37 25.48 2.23 -16.00
C ASP A 37 24.33 2.70 -16.90
N TYR A 38 24.61 3.58 -17.87
CA TYR A 38 23.61 4.01 -18.85
C TYR A 38 23.16 2.86 -19.77
N VAL A 39 24.10 2.06 -20.29
CA VAL A 39 23.79 0.91 -21.15
C VAL A 39 23.03 -0.17 -20.38
N ASP A 40 23.43 -0.44 -19.15
CA ASP A 40 22.78 -1.42 -18.28
C ASP A 40 21.33 -0.99 -17.98
N LEU A 41 21.10 0.27 -17.62
CA LEU A 41 19.75 0.82 -17.45
C LEU A 41 18.90 0.72 -18.74
N LEU A 42 19.50 0.99 -19.90
CA LEU A 42 18.80 0.91 -21.17
C LEU A 42 18.39 -0.53 -21.53
N VAL A 43 19.27 -1.51 -21.24
CA VAL A 43 19.03 -2.94 -21.50
C VAL A 43 18.02 -3.53 -20.52
N ASP A 44 18.14 -3.22 -19.23
CA ASP A 44 17.25 -3.73 -18.17
C ASP A 44 15.79 -3.34 -18.39
N HIS A 45 15.57 -2.22 -19.07
CA HIS A 45 14.23 -1.69 -19.36
C HIS A 45 13.80 -1.85 -20.82
N ASP A 46 14.47 -2.67 -21.64
CA ASP A 46 14.14 -2.87 -23.07
C ASP A 46 13.95 -1.55 -23.85
N GLY A 47 14.71 -0.50 -23.49
CA GLY A 47 14.58 0.83 -24.09
C GLY A 47 13.33 1.63 -23.70
N GLN A 48 12.55 1.17 -22.71
CA GLN A 48 11.35 1.85 -22.21
C GLN A 48 11.65 2.99 -21.22
N VAL A 49 12.91 3.18 -20.83
CA VAL A 49 13.33 4.27 -19.95
C VAL A 49 14.16 5.28 -20.74
N ALA A 50 13.66 6.51 -20.82
CA ALA A 50 14.39 7.67 -21.31
C ALA A 50 14.90 8.50 -20.12
N VAL A 51 16.18 8.85 -20.12
CA VAL A 51 16.74 9.79 -19.14
C VAL A 51 16.40 11.21 -19.60
N VAL A 52 15.47 11.86 -18.91
CA VAL A 52 15.01 13.22 -19.22
C VAL A 52 15.63 14.18 -18.20
N PRO A 53 16.32 15.26 -18.64
CA PRO A 53 16.81 16.31 -17.75
C PRO A 53 15.70 16.92 -16.89
N GLU A 54 16.02 17.36 -15.68
CA GLU A 54 15.01 17.91 -14.75
C GLU A 54 14.25 19.13 -15.30
N ASP A 55 14.91 19.93 -16.14
CA ASP A 55 14.30 21.08 -16.79
C ASP A 55 13.28 20.66 -17.86
N ASP A 56 13.52 19.53 -18.53
CA ASP A 56 12.63 18.93 -19.53
C ASP A 56 11.49 18.12 -18.88
N LEU A 57 11.63 17.69 -17.63
CA LEU A 57 10.53 17.08 -16.87
C LEU A 57 9.44 18.12 -16.55
N LYS A 58 9.82 19.38 -16.30
CA LYS A 58 8.86 20.45 -16.00
C LYS A 58 8.07 20.89 -17.23
N SER A 59 8.69 20.85 -18.41
CA SER A 59 8.02 21.13 -19.68
C SER A 59 7.11 19.98 -20.13
N ASN A 60 7.52 18.72 -19.94
CA ASN A 60 6.67 17.56 -20.23
C ASN A 60 5.57 17.30 -19.19
N ALA A 61 5.66 17.89 -17.99
CA ALA A 61 4.60 17.82 -16.98
C ALA A 61 3.38 18.69 -17.32
N GLY A 62 3.48 19.57 -18.34
CA GLY A 62 2.43 20.50 -18.73
C GLY A 62 2.25 20.56 -20.23
N GLU A 63 1.16 19.94 -20.70
CA GLU A 63 0.60 20.10 -22.05
C GLU A 63 1.44 19.58 -23.23
N GLY A 64 1.14 18.35 -23.67
CA GLY A 64 1.20 18.03 -25.09
C GLY A 64 1.68 16.63 -25.44
N ASP A 65 0.78 15.91 -26.11
CA ASP A 65 1.00 14.74 -26.98
C ASP A 65 0.99 13.35 -26.31
N ASP A 66 0.01 12.54 -26.73
CA ASP A 66 -0.16 11.10 -26.50
C ASP A 66 0.06 10.54 -25.09
N GLY A 67 -0.93 10.69 -24.21
CA GLY A 67 -1.27 9.69 -23.16
C GLY A 67 -0.22 9.35 -22.09
N HIS A 68 0.94 10.00 -22.09
CA HIS A 68 2.08 9.68 -21.25
C HIS A 68 2.49 10.88 -20.40
N SER A 69 1.57 11.38 -19.56
CA SER A 69 1.92 12.33 -18.50
C SER A 69 2.67 11.57 -17.39
N PHE A 70 3.79 12.13 -16.91
CA PHE A 70 4.51 11.62 -15.74
C PHE A 70 4.34 12.58 -14.56
N PRO A 71 3.92 12.10 -13.37
CA PRO A 71 3.53 10.72 -13.04
C PRO A 71 2.25 10.29 -13.79
N PRO A 72 2.09 8.99 -14.12
CA PRO A 72 0.95 8.49 -14.89
C PRO A 72 -0.36 8.77 -14.15
N THR A 73 -1.18 9.63 -14.74
CA THR A 73 -2.52 9.94 -14.23
C THR A 73 -3.56 9.09 -14.95
N VAL A 74 -4.41 8.39 -14.20
CA VAL A 74 -5.55 7.63 -14.76
C VAL A 74 -6.83 8.43 -14.55
N GLU A 75 -7.58 8.67 -15.63
CA GLU A 75 -8.91 9.28 -15.53
C GLU A 75 -9.92 8.26 -15.01
N VAL A 76 -10.51 8.56 -13.85
CA VAL A 76 -11.52 7.69 -13.23
C VAL A 76 -12.92 8.28 -13.47
N PRO A 77 -13.87 7.50 -14.01
CA PRO A 77 -15.25 7.97 -14.18
C PRO A 77 -15.88 8.35 -12.84
N LYS A 78 -16.63 9.46 -12.82
CA LYS A 78 -17.33 9.94 -11.60
C LYS A 78 -18.26 8.90 -10.96
N ARG A 79 -18.79 7.96 -11.76
CA ARG A 79 -19.61 6.83 -11.27
C ARG A 79 -18.82 5.95 -10.30
N PHE A 80 -17.56 5.65 -10.61
CA PHE A 80 -16.71 4.82 -9.78
C PHE A 80 -16.44 5.48 -8.43
N ILE A 81 -16.15 6.78 -8.42
CA ILE A 81 -15.93 7.56 -7.18
C ILE A 81 -17.18 7.53 -6.29
N ARG A 82 -18.37 7.77 -6.86
CA ARG A 82 -19.64 7.73 -6.11
C ARG A 82 -19.95 6.35 -5.55
N GLU A 83 -19.66 5.30 -6.31
CA GLU A 83 -19.88 3.93 -5.87
C GLU A 83 -18.91 3.54 -4.76
N HIS A 84 -17.63 3.94 -4.87
CA HIS A 84 -16.64 3.76 -3.81
C HIS A 84 -17.05 4.47 -2.52
N GLU A 85 -17.43 5.74 -2.61
CA GLU A 85 -17.90 6.52 -1.46
C GLU A 85 -19.13 5.87 -0.80
N ARG A 86 -20.10 5.40 -1.60
CA ARG A 86 -21.24 4.65 -1.06
C ARG A 86 -20.81 3.37 -0.34
N LEU A 87 -19.89 2.61 -0.93
CA LEU A 87 -19.39 1.36 -0.36
C LEU A 87 -18.60 1.60 0.94
N GLU A 88 -17.81 2.68 1.02
CA GLU A 88 -17.12 3.06 2.25
C GLU A 88 -18.11 3.39 3.36
N LEU A 89 -19.14 4.19 3.06
CA LEU A 89 -20.19 4.51 4.04
C LEU A 89 -20.99 3.27 4.48
N GLU A 90 -21.30 2.36 3.55
CA GLU A 90 -21.97 1.10 3.87
C GLU A 90 -21.09 0.21 4.75
N ALA A 91 -19.80 0.09 4.44
CA ALA A 91 -18.85 -0.69 5.23
C ALA A 91 -18.68 -0.12 6.63
N ASP A 92 -18.60 1.20 6.78
CA ASP A 92 -18.52 1.85 8.08
C ASP A 92 -19.79 1.62 8.90
N HIS A 93 -20.98 1.74 8.29
CA HIS A 93 -22.24 1.42 8.95
C HIS A 93 -22.32 -0.05 9.42
N LEU A 94 -21.83 -0.99 8.60
CA LEU A 94 -21.78 -2.41 8.99
C LEU A 94 -20.82 -2.69 10.15
N ARG A 95 -19.71 -1.94 10.24
CA ARG A 95 -18.80 -2.02 11.40
C ARG A 95 -19.48 -1.53 12.68
N GLU A 96 -20.18 -0.40 12.61
CA GLU A 96 -20.94 0.12 13.75
C GLU A 96 -21.97 -0.91 14.25
N GLN A 97 -22.74 -1.51 13.33
CA GLN A 97 -23.70 -2.56 13.68
C GLN A 97 -23.03 -3.76 14.34
N LEU A 98 -21.88 -4.22 13.81
CA LEU A 98 -21.13 -5.32 14.40
C LEU A 98 -20.64 -5.01 15.82
N ASP A 99 -20.19 -3.78 16.06
CA ASP A 99 -19.71 -3.37 17.37
C ASP A 99 -20.85 -3.24 18.38
N GLU A 100 -22.03 -2.77 17.95
CA GLU A 100 -23.26 -2.80 18.75
C GLU A 100 -23.67 -4.24 19.11
N TYR A 101 -23.68 -5.15 18.15
CA TYR A 101 -24.00 -6.57 18.41
C TYR A 101 -23.01 -7.23 19.36
N LYS A 102 -21.70 -6.95 19.22
CA LYS A 102 -20.69 -7.44 20.17
C LYS A 102 -20.94 -6.90 21.57
N ALA A 103 -21.23 -5.60 21.70
CA ALA A 103 -21.52 -5.00 23.00
C ALA A 103 -22.75 -5.65 23.65
N TYR A 104 -23.81 -5.89 22.87
CA TYR A 104 -25.01 -6.57 23.35
C TYR A 104 -24.75 -8.02 23.77
N VAL A 105 -23.95 -8.77 22.99
CA VAL A 105 -23.55 -10.13 23.37
C VAL A 105 -22.75 -10.12 24.67
N ASN A 106 -21.83 -9.19 24.84
CA ASN A 106 -21.08 -9.05 26.08
C ASN A 106 -22.01 -8.73 27.26
N GLU A 107 -22.96 -7.81 27.11
CA GLU A 107 -23.96 -7.50 28.14
C GLU A 107 -24.79 -8.73 28.54
N LEU A 108 -25.17 -9.57 27.57
CA LEU A 108 -25.88 -10.82 27.85
C LEU A 108 -25.00 -11.85 28.55
N GLN A 109 -23.71 -11.93 28.19
CA GLN A 109 -22.75 -12.80 28.86
C GLN A 109 -22.55 -12.35 30.31
N ASP A 110 -22.31 -11.05 30.53
CA ASP A 110 -22.15 -10.48 31.86
C ASP A 110 -23.39 -10.76 32.73
N ARG A 111 -24.61 -10.61 32.19
CA ARG A 111 -25.85 -10.93 32.91
C ARG A 111 -25.96 -12.42 33.26
N LEU A 112 -25.60 -13.31 32.34
CA LEU A 112 -25.62 -14.75 32.61
C LEU A 112 -24.59 -15.13 33.69
N GLU A 113 -23.40 -14.54 33.66
CA GLU A 113 -22.38 -14.74 34.68
C GLU A 113 -22.85 -14.22 36.05
N GLU A 114 -23.55 -13.08 36.11
CA GLU A 114 -24.19 -12.56 37.34
C GLU A 114 -25.34 -13.45 37.85
N GLU A 115 -26.15 -14.02 36.95
CA GLU A 115 -27.27 -14.91 37.30
C GLU A 115 -26.81 -16.33 37.70
N GLU A 116 -25.66 -16.82 37.21
CA GLU A 116 -25.08 -18.12 37.62
C GLU A 116 -24.77 -18.17 39.12
N ASP A 117 -24.41 -17.04 39.74
CA ASP A 117 -24.20 -16.91 41.19
C ASP A 117 -25.53 -16.93 41.99
N GLU A 118 -26.69 -16.77 41.34
CA GLU A 118 -28.04 -16.75 41.94
C GLU A 118 -28.85 -18.04 41.64
N VAL A 119 -28.21 -19.09 41.09
CA VAL A 119 -28.86 -20.36 40.77
C VAL A 119 -29.20 -21.13 42.05
N LEU A 120 -30.44 -21.00 42.50
CA LEU A 120 -31.01 -21.86 43.54
C LEU A 120 -31.29 -23.24 42.96
N LEU A 121 -30.54 -24.25 43.41
CA LEU A 121 -30.80 -25.65 43.09
C LEU A 121 -32.16 -26.04 43.67
N LEU A 122 -33.13 -26.35 42.80
CA LEU A 122 -34.50 -26.75 43.18
C LEU A 122 -34.50 -27.97 44.14
N ASP A 123 -33.50 -28.84 44.04
CA ASP A 123 -33.30 -29.99 44.92
C ASP A 123 -33.01 -29.60 46.39
N GLU A 124 -32.52 -28.38 46.64
CA GLU A 124 -32.25 -27.86 47.99
C GLU A 124 -33.51 -27.27 48.65
N LEU A 125 -34.48 -26.81 47.85
CA LEU A 125 -35.75 -26.23 48.32
C LEU A 125 -36.75 -27.31 48.78
N ASP A 126 -36.76 -28.48 48.15
CA ASP A 126 -37.64 -29.60 48.52
C ASP A 126 -37.30 -30.22 49.89
N GLY A 127 -36.10 -29.97 50.43
CA GLY A 127 -35.68 -30.46 51.75
C GLY A 127 -36.15 -29.62 52.95
N ASP A 128 -36.67 -28.41 52.71
CA ASP A 128 -37.08 -27.49 53.77
C ASP A 128 -38.59 -27.49 54.08
N ASP A 129 -39.41 -28.06 53.18
CA ASP A 129 -40.88 -28.08 53.34
C ASP A 129 -41.36 -29.10 54.41
N ASP A 130 -40.49 -30.03 54.82
CA ASP A 130 -40.77 -30.99 55.90
C ASP A 130 -40.61 -30.41 57.33
N ARG A 131 -40.09 -29.19 57.47
CA ARG A 131 -39.79 -28.58 58.78
C ARG A 131 -40.88 -27.64 59.33
N TYR A 132 -41.90 -27.32 58.53
CA TYR A 132 -42.99 -26.40 58.90
C TYR A 132 -44.33 -27.11 59.16
N GLN A 133 -44.33 -28.36 59.63
CA GLN A 133 -45.53 -28.96 60.20
C GLN A 133 -45.87 -28.28 61.54
N LEU A 134 -46.81 -27.33 61.48
CA LEU A 134 -47.44 -26.65 62.60
C LEU A 134 -47.75 -27.60 63.77
N ARG A 135 -47.29 -27.23 64.96
CA ARG A 135 -47.72 -27.80 66.24
C ARG A 135 -48.48 -26.77 67.05
#